data_AF-A0AAU8S6B7-F1
#
_entry.id   AF-A0AAU8S6B7-F1
#
_cell.length_a   1.000
_cell.length_b   1.000
_cell.length_c   1.000
_cell.angle_alpha   90.00
_cell.angle_beta   90.00
_cell.angle_gamma   90.00
#
_symmetry.space_group_name_H-M   'P 1'
#
loop_
_entity.id
_entity.type
_entity.pdbx_description
1 polymer ?
#
loop_
_entity_poly.entity_id
_entity_poly.type
_entity_poly.pdbx_seq_one_letter_code
_entity_poly.pdbx_strand_id
1 'polypeptide(L)'
;MRELLSSLDLQPTVDKVGQGIALDFAQYSLLRDSADAKLYQLLHKVNSNSSLESVTRQQSEQDLRTLHDACLRVSHLLQTSCLALRRLQLDFQDQRLAREALESQLAYMQACLRRSLASFDRSA
;
A
#
# COMPACT_ATOMS: atom_id res chain seq x y z
N MET A 1 -21.19 -4.49 -2.03
CA MET A 1 -19.96 -4.24 -2.84
C MET A 1 -18.68 -4.31 -2.00
N ARG A 2 -18.58 -3.61 -0.85
CA ARG A 2 -17.37 -3.68 0.00
C ARG A 2 -17.01 -5.08 0.51
N GLU A 3 -17.98 -5.87 0.97
CA GLU A 3 -17.74 -7.25 1.44
C GLU A 3 -17.25 -8.20 0.32
N LEU A 4 -17.69 -7.94 -0.92
CA LEU A 4 -17.17 -8.66 -2.08
C LEU A 4 -15.72 -8.26 -2.35
N LEU A 5 -15.41 -6.96 -2.35
CA LEU A 5 -14.05 -6.45 -2.59
C LEU A 5 -13.05 -6.92 -1.52
N SER A 6 -13.47 -7.02 -0.27
CA SER A 6 -12.59 -7.46 0.82
C SER A 6 -12.31 -8.97 0.82
N SER A 7 -13.18 -9.76 0.17
CA SER A 7 -13.04 -11.23 0.03
C SER A 7 -12.36 -11.66 -1.27
N LEU A 8 -12.00 -10.74 -2.16
CA LEU A 8 -11.28 -11.07 -3.38
C LEU A 8 -9.88 -11.60 -3.10
N ASP A 9 -9.55 -12.70 -3.77
CA ASP A 9 -8.17 -13.12 -3.93
C ASP A 9 -7.48 -12.22 -4.95
N LEU A 10 -6.56 -11.40 -4.44
CA LEU A 10 -5.75 -10.50 -5.26
C LEU A 10 -4.35 -11.06 -5.52
N GLN A 11 -4.02 -12.26 -5.03
CA GLN A 11 -2.69 -12.83 -5.16
C GLN A 11 -2.18 -12.80 -6.62
N PRO A 12 -2.99 -13.15 -7.64
CA PRO A 12 -2.53 -13.07 -9.04
C PRO A 12 -2.14 -11.64 -9.47
N THR A 13 -2.84 -10.62 -8.97
CA THR A 13 -2.55 -9.21 -9.26
C THR A 13 -1.33 -8.73 -8.50
N VAL A 14 -1.16 -9.18 -7.24
CA VAL A 14 0.03 -8.88 -6.42
C VAL A 14 1.28 -9.53 -7.02
N ASP A 15 1.18 -10.75 -7.51
CA ASP A 15 2.30 -11.47 -8.13
C ASP A 15 2.78 -10.76 -9.42
N LYS A 16 1.85 -10.26 -10.24
CA LYS A 16 2.19 -9.42 -11.41
C LYS A 16 3.01 -8.20 -10.99
N VAL A 17 2.59 -7.48 -9.96
CA VAL A 17 3.33 -6.32 -9.43
C VAL A 17 4.70 -6.76 -8.92
N GLY A 18 4.79 -7.89 -8.20
CA GLY A 18 6.04 -8.45 -7.72
C GLY A 18 7.03 -8.84 -8.82
N GLN A 19 6.51 -9.21 -10.00
CA GLN A 19 7.29 -9.52 -11.21
C GLN A 19 7.64 -8.26 -12.03
N GLY A 20 7.25 -7.07 -11.58
CA GLY A 20 7.48 -5.81 -12.30
C GLY A 20 6.54 -5.60 -13.49
N ILE A 21 5.43 -6.34 -13.58
CA ILE A 21 4.44 -6.21 -14.65
C ILE A 21 3.53 -5.02 -14.33
N ALA A 22 3.43 -4.08 -15.26
CA ALA A 22 2.51 -2.95 -15.17
C ALA A 22 1.05 -3.45 -15.25
N LEU A 23 0.24 -3.04 -14.27
CA LEU A 23 -1.18 -3.35 -14.25
C LEU A 23 -1.94 -2.45 -15.23
N ASP A 24 -2.97 -3.00 -15.88
CA ASP A 24 -3.96 -2.17 -16.56
C ASP A 24 -4.80 -1.36 -15.56
N PHE A 25 -5.59 -0.41 -16.06
CA PHE A 25 -6.40 0.47 -15.21
C PHE A 25 -7.37 -0.32 -14.32
N ALA A 26 -8.01 -1.37 -14.83
CA ALA A 26 -8.99 -2.14 -14.07
C ALA A 26 -8.32 -2.95 -12.96
N GLN A 27 -7.19 -3.60 -13.26
CA GLN A 27 -6.38 -4.33 -12.29
C GLN A 27 -5.82 -3.40 -11.20
N TYR A 28 -5.34 -2.23 -11.60
CA TYR A 28 -4.85 -1.21 -10.67
C TYR A 28 -5.96 -0.70 -9.74
N SER A 29 -7.12 -0.32 -10.30
CA SER A 29 -8.26 0.15 -9.51
C SER A 29 -8.77 -0.92 -8.56
N LEU A 30 -8.87 -2.18 -9.03
CA LEU A 30 -9.29 -3.30 -8.20
C LEU A 30 -8.34 -3.55 -7.03
N LEU A 31 -7.03 -3.48 -7.27
CA LEU A 31 -6.02 -3.67 -6.23
C LEU A 31 -6.16 -2.60 -5.14
N ARG A 32 -6.31 -1.33 -5.53
CA ARG A 32 -6.53 -0.21 -4.61
C ARG A 32 -7.82 -0.39 -3.81
N ASP A 33 -8.94 -0.57 -4.50
CA ASP A 33 -10.26 -0.60 -3.87
C ASP A 33 -10.42 -1.80 -2.93
N SER A 34 -9.78 -2.94 -3.25
CA SER A 34 -9.76 -4.10 -2.37
C SER A 34 -8.85 -3.90 -1.14
N ALA A 35 -7.70 -3.24 -1.28
CA ALA A 35 -6.85 -2.89 -0.14
C ALA A 35 -7.61 -1.99 0.87
N ASP A 36 -8.29 -0.97 0.37
CA ASP A 36 -9.13 -0.09 1.19
C ASP A 36 -10.28 -0.88 1.84
N ALA A 37 -10.96 -1.74 1.08
CA ALA A 37 -12.06 -2.56 1.59
C ALA A 37 -11.63 -3.50 2.72
N LYS A 38 -10.43 -4.10 2.64
CA LYS A 38 -9.87 -4.96 3.70
C LYS A 38 -9.62 -4.18 4.97
N LEU A 39 -9.09 -2.96 4.88
CA LEU A 39 -8.86 -2.11 6.05
C LEU A 39 -10.18 -1.63 6.68
N TYR A 40 -11.16 -1.22 5.86
CA TYR A 40 -12.49 -0.87 6.35
C TYR A 40 -13.18 -2.06 7.06
N GLN A 41 -13.03 -3.27 6.52
CA GLN A 41 -13.56 -4.47 7.17
C GLN A 41 -12.89 -4.70 8.53
N LEU A 42 -11.57 -4.50 8.64
CA LEU A 42 -10.85 -4.62 9.90
C LEU A 42 -11.28 -3.56 10.92
N LEU A 43 -11.42 -2.30 10.51
CA LEU A 43 -11.96 -1.22 11.35
C LEU A 43 -13.35 -1.57 11.89
N HIS A 44 -14.24 -2.09 11.03
CA HIS A 44 -15.57 -2.51 11.44
C HIS A 44 -15.51 -3.64 12.48
N LYS A 45 -14.65 -4.64 12.27
CA LYS A 45 -14.45 -5.73 13.24
C LYS A 45 -13.98 -5.23 14.59
N VAL A 46 -13.02 -4.30 14.63
CA VAL A 46 -12.52 -3.71 15.89
C VAL A 46 -13.64 -2.94 16.59
N ASN A 47 -14.39 -2.12 15.86
CA ASN A 47 -15.47 -1.30 16.43
C ASN A 47 -16.63 -2.14 16.97
N SER A 48 -16.96 -3.24 16.29
CA SER A 48 -18.01 -4.18 16.70
C SER A 48 -17.56 -5.19 17.76
N ASN A 49 -16.27 -5.22 18.13
CA ASN A 49 -15.76 -6.20 19.09
C ASN A 49 -16.07 -5.78 20.54
N SER A 50 -17.20 -6.26 21.06
CA SER A 50 -17.65 -6.01 22.43
C SER A 50 -16.74 -6.58 23.51
N SER A 51 -15.84 -7.52 23.19
CA SER A 51 -14.91 -8.12 24.16
C SER A 51 -13.68 -7.26 24.43
N LEU A 52 -13.40 -6.25 23.60
CA LEU A 52 -12.31 -5.30 23.83
C LEU A 52 -12.74 -4.23 24.83
N GLU A 53 -11.87 -3.92 25.78
CA GLU A 53 -12.00 -2.75 26.64
C GLU A 53 -12.12 -1.47 25.80
N SER A 54 -12.93 -0.51 26.28
CA SER A 54 -13.24 0.72 25.53
C SER A 54 -12.00 1.49 25.10
N VAL A 55 -11.01 1.61 25.99
CA VAL A 55 -9.76 2.32 25.73
C VAL A 55 -8.93 1.60 24.66
N THR A 56 -8.76 0.29 24.79
CA THR A 56 -8.02 -0.54 23.82
C THR A 56 -8.68 -0.50 22.44
N ARG A 57 -10.02 -0.53 22.40
CA ARG A 57 -10.78 -0.44 21.15
C ARG A 57 -10.54 0.91 20.45
N GLN A 58 -10.65 2.01 21.19
CA GLN A 58 -10.40 3.35 20.66
C GLN A 58 -8.96 3.50 20.14
N GLN A 59 -7.97 2.99 20.90
CA GLN A 59 -6.58 3.03 20.47
C GLN A 59 -6.37 2.23 19.19
N SER A 60 -6.90 1.00 19.12
CA SER A 60 -6.79 0.15 17.93
C SER A 60 -7.45 0.79 16.71
N GLU A 61 -8.61 1.42 16.88
CA GLU A 61 -9.27 2.17 15.80
C GLU A 61 -8.40 3.33 15.30
N GLN A 62 -7.81 4.10 16.22
CA GLN A 62 -6.94 5.22 15.88
C GLN A 62 -5.67 4.77 15.15
N ASP A 63 -5.07 3.67 15.58
CA ASP A 63 -3.87 3.11 14.94
C ASP A 63 -4.18 2.62 13.52
N LEU A 64 -5.34 1.98 13.33
CA LEU A 64 -5.79 1.54 12.00
C LEU A 64 -6.08 2.71 11.06
N ARG A 65 -6.68 3.80 11.56
CA ARG A 65 -6.86 5.03 10.78
C ARG A 65 -5.52 5.67 10.41
N THR A 66 -4.59 5.69 11.35
CA THR A 66 -3.22 6.19 11.12
C THR A 66 -2.51 5.36 10.05
N LEU A 67 -2.65 4.03 10.08
CA LEU A 67 -2.13 3.14 9.06
C LEU A 67 -2.73 3.43 7.68
N HIS A 68 -4.06 3.61 7.60
CA HIS A 68 -4.76 3.98 6.36
C HIS A 68 -4.15 5.23 5.71
N ASP A 69 -4.07 6.30 6.49
CA ASP A 69 -3.62 7.61 6.01
C ASP A 69 -2.15 7.55 5.58
N ALA A 70 -1.31 6.79 6.30
CA ALA A 70 0.07 6.54 5.91
C ALA A 70 0.16 5.81 4.56
N CYS A 71 -0.64 4.75 4.33
CA CYS A 71 -0.68 4.03 3.07
C CYS A 71 -1.11 4.91 1.89
N LEU A 72 -2.15 5.73 2.08
CA LEU A 72 -2.59 6.70 1.07
C LEU A 72 -1.50 7.73 0.77
N ARG A 73 -0.85 8.26 1.80
CA ARG A 73 0.23 9.23 1.64
C ARG A 73 1.40 8.66 0.85
N VAL A 74 1.84 7.42 1.13
CA VAL A 74 2.91 6.75 0.37
C VAL A 74 2.51 6.58 -1.09
N SER A 75 1.27 6.17 -1.36
CA SER A 75 0.75 6.00 -2.73
C SER A 75 0.76 7.32 -3.50
N HIS A 76 0.30 8.39 -2.87
CA HIS A 76 0.34 9.74 -3.46
C HIS A 76 1.76 10.22 -3.71
N LEU A 77 2.68 10.02 -2.77
CA LEU A 77 4.08 10.41 -2.95
C LEU A 77 4.69 9.72 -4.17
N LEU A 78 4.50 8.40 -4.32
CA LEU A 78 4.97 7.66 -5.50
C LEU A 78 4.39 8.22 -6.81
N GLN A 79 3.08 8.47 -6.86
CA GLN A 79 2.43 9.07 -8.04
C GLN A 79 3.02 10.44 -8.38
N THR A 80 3.20 11.30 -7.36
CA THR A 80 3.76 12.65 -7.56
C THR A 80 5.22 12.60 -7.99
N SER A 81 6.03 11.67 -7.48
CA SER A 81 7.41 11.44 -7.91
C SER A 81 7.48 11.00 -9.37
N CYS A 82 6.63 10.06 -9.79
CA CYS A 82 6.55 9.64 -11.19
C CYS A 82 6.11 10.77 -12.12
N LEU A 83 5.15 11.60 -11.69
CA LEU A 83 4.71 12.77 -12.45
C LEU A 83 5.80 13.84 -12.55
N ALA A 84 6.53 14.09 -11.46
CA ALA A 84 7.67 15.00 -11.44
C ALA A 84 8.73 14.53 -12.43
N LEU A 85 9.12 13.24 -12.37
CA LEU A 85 10.07 12.62 -13.30
C LEU A 85 9.64 12.80 -14.76
N ARG A 86 8.34 12.64 -15.08
CA ARG A 86 7.82 12.84 -16.44
C ARG A 86 7.87 14.29 -16.91
N ARG A 87 7.83 15.26 -15.99
CA ARG A 87 7.85 16.70 -16.28
C ARG A 87 9.26 17.27 -16.37
N LEU A 88 10.27 16.52 -15.94
CA LEU A 88 11.66 16.91 -16.11
C LEU A 88 11.98 17.05 -17.61
N GLN A 89 12.48 18.22 -18.00
CA GLN A 89 12.94 18.49 -19.36
C GLN A 89 14.44 18.16 -19.47
N LEU A 90 14.79 16.93 -19.11
CA LEU A 90 16.16 16.43 -19.12
C LEU A 90 16.49 15.77 -20.46
N ASP A 91 17.79 15.64 -20.75
CA ASP A 91 18.22 14.79 -21.85
C ASP A 91 17.99 13.30 -21.52
N PHE A 92 18.19 12.43 -22.51
CA PHE A 92 17.94 11.01 -22.35
C PHE A 92 18.77 10.34 -21.25
N GLN A 93 20.03 10.76 -21.07
CA GLN A 93 20.93 10.15 -20.10
C GLN A 93 20.53 10.56 -18.68
N ASP A 94 20.27 11.85 -18.47
CA ASP A 94 19.83 12.38 -17.19
C ASP A 94 18.43 11.86 -16.81
N GLN A 95 17.52 11.76 -17.79
CA GLN A 95 16.19 11.17 -17.57
C GLN A 95 16.28 9.70 -17.15
N ARG A 96 17.20 8.95 -17.76
CA ARG A 96 17.47 7.56 -17.39
C ARG A 96 18.03 7.47 -15.97
N LEU A 97 18.99 8.32 -15.61
CA LEU A 97 19.56 8.35 -14.25
C LEU A 97 18.50 8.70 -13.20
N ALA A 98 17.64 9.68 -13.47
CA ALA A 98 16.55 10.06 -12.58
C ALA A 98 15.54 8.91 -12.38
N ARG A 99 15.27 8.13 -13.44
CA ARG A 99 14.46 6.92 -13.35
C ARG A 99 15.13 5.84 -12.49
N GLU A 100 16.41 5.54 -12.73
CA GLU A 100 17.17 4.54 -11.97
C GLU A 100 17.22 4.92 -10.46
N ALA A 101 17.35 6.21 -10.15
CA ALA A 101 17.27 6.71 -8.79
C ALA A 101 15.91 6.44 -8.13
N LEU A 102 14.80 6.69 -8.83
CA LEU A 102 13.46 6.41 -8.33
C LEU A 102 13.22 4.90 -8.12
N GLU A 103 13.66 4.07 -9.06
CA GLU A 103 13.59 2.60 -8.96
C GLU A 103 14.40 2.10 -7.76
N SER A 104 15.58 2.66 -7.50
CA SER A 104 16.41 2.33 -6.34
C SER A 104 15.74 2.73 -5.01
N GLN A 105 15.09 3.89 -4.96
CA GLN A 105 14.33 4.31 -3.78
C GLN A 105 13.13 3.39 -3.51
N LEU A 106 12.43 2.94 -4.57
CA LEU A 106 11.35 1.98 -4.43
C LEU A 106 11.85 0.64 -3.87
N ALA A 107 12.97 0.13 -4.39
CA ALA A 107 13.59 -1.09 -3.88
C ALA A 107 13.99 -0.96 -2.41
N TYR A 108 14.54 0.18 -2.01
CA TYR A 108 14.86 0.47 -0.61
C TYR A 108 13.60 0.46 0.28
N MET A 109 12.52 1.11 -0.14
CA MET A 109 11.24 1.10 0.59
C MET A 109 10.68 -0.32 0.74
N GLN A 110 10.76 -1.14 -0.31
CA GLN A 110 10.37 -2.55 -0.25
C GLN A 110 11.24 -3.36 0.73
N ALA A 111 12.56 -3.10 0.77
CA ALA A 111 13.46 -3.74 1.72
C ALA A 111 13.12 -3.35 3.17
N CYS A 112 12.82 -2.08 3.44
CA CYS A 112 12.35 -1.62 4.75
C CYS A 112 11.07 -2.33 5.16
N LEU A 113 10.08 -2.40 4.25
CA LEU A 113 8.82 -3.11 4.50
C LEU A 113 9.06 -4.57 4.85
N ARG A 114 9.82 -5.32 4.02
CA ARG A 114 10.11 -6.75 4.25
C ARG A 114 10.80 -6.99 5.59
N ARG A 115 11.77 -6.13 5.94
CA ARG A 115 12.47 -6.21 7.24
C ARG A 115 11.51 -6.02 8.41
N SER A 116 10.60 -5.05 8.32
CA SER A 116 9.60 -4.81 9.37
C SER A 116 8.58 -5.94 9.44
N LEU A 117 8.07 -6.43 8.31
CA LEU A 117 7.12 -7.54 8.27
C LEU A 117 7.69 -8.82 8.89
N ALA A 118 8.96 -9.15 8.59
CA ALA A 118 9.64 -10.30 9.18
C ALA A 118 9.74 -10.24 10.72
N SER A 119 9.59 -9.06 11.33
CA SER A 119 9.55 -8.92 12.79
C SER A 119 8.17 -9.28 13.37
N PHE A 120 7.09 -9.12 12.61
CA PHE A 120 5.75 -9.53 13.02
C PHE A 120 5.63 -11.05 13.06
N ASP A 121 6.22 -11.76 12.09
CA ASP A 121 6.21 -13.23 12.04
C ASP A 121 7.00 -13.87 13.19
N ARG A 122 7.95 -13.15 13.80
CA ARG A 122 8.73 -13.61 14.96
C ARG A 122 8.09 -13.28 16.30
N SER A 123 7.08 -12.41 16.30
CA SER A 123 6.40 -11.91 17.51
C SER A 123 5.01 -12.51 17.69
N ALA A 124 4.60 -13.41 16.78
CA ALA A 124 3.39 -14.23 16.85
C ALA A 124 3.73 -15.66 17.32
#